data_AF-A0A7C4VKD5-F1
#
_entry.id   AF-A0A7C4VKD5-F1
#
_cell.length_a   1.000
_cell.length_b   1.000
_cell.length_c   1.000
_cell.angle_alpha   90.00
_cell.angle_beta   90.00
_cell.angle_gamma   90.00
#
_symmetry.space_group_name_H-M   'P 1'
#
loop_
_entity.id
_entity.type
_entity.pdbx_description
1 polymer ?
#
loop_
_entity_poly.entity_id
_entity_poly.type
_entity_poly.pdbx_seq_one_letter_code
_entity_poly.pdbx_strand_id
1 'polypeptide(L)'
;MRRRSFVMAALGGAALPTLARAQASSPAGAAPPLIEPQNALEFAFVSALSNESMRPVFRRYLLDTHVALATAGAGANAAPLEVEVREGFRAGAIFTSAARVDFVLGANAPRVMINGRAAFERLRGKNVVINYRLAPMLTLEPEDVARYLEAPGESSAGPSQ
;
A
#
# COMPACT_ATOMS: atom_id res chain seq x y z
N MET A 1 -62.84 -61.36 -14.39
CA MET A 1 -62.28 -60.74 -15.60
C MET A 1 -60.99 -60.01 -15.24
N ARG A 2 -59.83 -60.56 -15.63
CA ARG A 2 -58.49 -59.96 -15.44
C ARG A 2 -57.98 -59.45 -16.79
N ARG A 3 -57.76 -58.14 -16.90
CA ARG A 3 -57.14 -57.39 -18.01
C ARG A 3 -56.79 -56.01 -17.42
N ARG A 4 -55.66 -55.34 -17.63
CA ARG A 4 -54.52 -55.44 -18.55
C ARG A 4 -53.37 -54.62 -17.94
N SER A 5 -52.14 -55.03 -18.24
CA SER A 5 -50.90 -54.30 -18.01
C SER A 5 -50.86 -52.96 -18.75
N PHE A 6 -50.15 -51.97 -18.19
CA PHE A 6 -49.38 -50.99 -18.97
C PHE A 6 -48.16 -50.52 -18.16
N VAL A 7 -46.99 -50.64 -18.79
CA VAL A 7 -45.71 -50.08 -18.38
C VAL A 7 -45.56 -48.72 -19.07
N MET A 8 -45.11 -47.70 -18.34
CA MET A 8 -44.57 -46.48 -18.90
C MET A 8 -43.28 -46.13 -18.15
N ALA A 9 -42.19 -46.11 -18.90
CA ALA A 9 -40.87 -45.69 -18.49
C ALA A 9 -40.82 -44.16 -18.41
N ALA A 10 -40.20 -43.62 -17.36
CA ALA A 10 -39.79 -42.23 -17.29
C ALA A 10 -38.31 -42.18 -16.88
N LEU A 11 -37.47 -41.84 -17.85
CA LEU A 11 -36.08 -41.47 -17.68
C LEU A 11 -36.02 -40.14 -16.90
N GLY A 12 -35.55 -40.19 -15.67
CA GLY A 12 -35.28 -39.02 -14.84
C GLY A 12 -33.92 -39.18 -14.16
N GLY A 13 -32.92 -38.42 -14.62
CA GLY A 13 -31.58 -38.44 -14.07
C GLY A 13 -30.81 -37.19 -14.48
N ALA A 14 -31.11 -36.07 -13.80
CA ALA A 14 -30.34 -34.84 -13.90
C ALA A 14 -28.94 -35.06 -13.30
N ALA A 15 -27.89 -34.77 -14.07
CA ALA A 15 -26.51 -34.74 -13.57
C ALA A 15 -25.92 -33.33 -13.76
N LEU A 16 -25.33 -32.85 -12.68
CA LEU A 16 -24.97 -31.47 -12.35
C LEU A 16 -23.83 -30.91 -13.23
N PRO A 17 -23.77 -29.57 -13.46
CA PRO A 17 -22.64 -28.95 -14.12
C PRO A 17 -21.43 -28.94 -13.19
N THR A 18 -20.35 -29.59 -13.63
CA THR A 18 -19.01 -29.51 -13.05
C THR A 18 -18.48 -28.08 -13.17
N LEU A 19 -18.55 -27.32 -12.08
CA LEU A 19 -17.80 -26.08 -11.94
C LEU A 19 -16.31 -26.44 -11.77
N ALA A 20 -15.57 -26.38 -12.88
CA ALA A 20 -14.12 -26.39 -12.88
C ALA A 20 -13.62 -25.15 -12.14
N ARG A 21 -13.37 -25.29 -10.84
CA ARG A 21 -12.68 -24.30 -10.03
C ARG A 21 -11.21 -24.31 -10.44
N ALA A 22 -10.85 -23.48 -11.41
CA ALA A 22 -9.45 -23.16 -11.66
C ALA A 22 -8.89 -22.54 -10.38
N GLN A 23 -8.08 -23.32 -9.65
CA GLN A 23 -7.27 -22.82 -8.56
C GLN A 23 -6.33 -21.77 -9.15
N ALA A 24 -6.56 -20.50 -8.83
CA ALA A 24 -5.56 -19.48 -8.99
C ALA A 24 -4.39 -19.85 -8.07
N SER A 25 -3.42 -20.56 -8.63
CA SER A 25 -2.11 -20.73 -8.01
C SER A 25 -1.51 -19.33 -7.87
N SER A 26 -1.60 -18.72 -6.69
CA SER A 26 -0.76 -17.57 -6.38
C SER A 26 0.69 -18.09 -6.39
N PRO A 27 1.56 -17.61 -7.29
CA PRO A 27 2.96 -18.00 -7.24
C PRO A 27 3.57 -17.46 -5.94
N ALA A 28 3.93 -18.38 -5.05
CA ALA A 28 4.82 -18.08 -3.95
C ALA A 28 6.18 -17.68 -4.54
N GLY A 29 6.58 -16.41 -4.35
CA GLY A 29 7.92 -15.92 -4.71
C GLY A 29 7.98 -14.85 -5.81
N ALA A 30 6.88 -14.21 -6.21
CA ALA A 30 6.94 -13.07 -7.13
C ALA A 30 7.73 -11.90 -6.49
N ALA A 31 8.74 -11.39 -7.20
CA ALA A 31 9.46 -10.19 -6.79
C ALA A 31 8.49 -9.01 -6.60
N PRO A 32 8.74 -8.09 -5.65
CA PRO A 32 7.87 -6.93 -5.45
C PRO A 32 7.75 -6.12 -6.74
N PRO A 33 6.54 -5.66 -7.10
CA PRO A 33 6.33 -4.88 -8.32
C PRO A 33 7.13 -3.58 -8.28
N LEU A 34 7.74 -3.25 -9.41
CA LEU A 34 8.56 -2.06 -9.56
C LEU A 34 7.69 -0.80 -9.63
N ILE A 35 8.15 0.28 -9.01
CA ILE A 35 7.56 1.61 -9.10
C ILE A 35 8.02 2.24 -10.40
N GLU A 36 7.10 2.34 -11.36
CA GLU A 36 7.23 3.29 -12.48
C GLU A 36 6.79 4.68 -11.99
N PRO A 37 7.69 5.69 -11.93
CA PRO A 37 7.37 6.98 -11.36
C PRO A 37 6.24 7.71 -12.07
N GLN A 38 5.22 8.14 -11.32
CA GLN A 38 4.07 8.89 -11.86
C GLN A 38 4.07 10.37 -11.42
N ASN A 39 4.95 10.74 -10.50
CA ASN A 39 5.04 12.10 -9.97
C ASN A 39 6.48 12.46 -9.58
N ALA A 40 6.72 13.74 -9.27
CA ALA A 40 8.05 14.26 -8.95
C ALA A 40 8.68 13.61 -7.70
N LEU A 41 7.87 13.26 -6.69
CA LEU A 41 8.34 12.56 -5.50
C LEU A 41 8.83 11.15 -5.85
N GLU A 42 8.04 10.39 -6.61
CA GLU A 42 8.41 9.03 -7.06
C GLU A 42 9.64 9.06 -7.96
N PHE A 43 9.75 10.06 -8.85
CA PHE A 43 10.92 10.22 -9.70
C PHE A 43 12.19 10.50 -8.88
N ALA A 44 12.10 11.42 -7.92
CA ALA A 44 13.20 11.72 -7.01
C ALA A 44 13.58 10.50 -6.15
N PHE A 45 12.58 9.73 -5.71
CA PHE A 45 12.79 8.51 -4.91
C PHE A 45 13.56 7.44 -5.69
N VAL A 46 13.12 7.11 -6.91
CA VAL A 46 13.81 6.13 -7.76
C VAL A 46 15.20 6.63 -8.15
N SER A 47 15.34 7.91 -8.49
CA SER A 47 16.64 8.50 -8.86
C SER A 47 17.64 8.50 -7.70
N ALA A 48 17.18 8.67 -6.46
CA ALA A 48 18.03 8.68 -5.27
C ALA A 48 18.69 7.33 -4.94
N LEU A 49 18.22 6.22 -5.55
CA LEU A 49 18.82 4.89 -5.38
C LEU A 49 20.18 4.78 -6.06
N SER A 50 20.31 5.35 -7.27
CA SER A 50 21.52 5.27 -8.09
C SER A 50 22.31 6.57 -8.13
N ASN A 51 21.73 7.68 -7.70
CA ASN A 51 22.36 9.00 -7.69
C ASN A 51 22.28 9.64 -6.29
N GLU A 52 23.41 9.68 -5.59
CA GLU A 52 23.47 10.21 -4.23
C GLU A 52 23.11 11.70 -4.15
N SER A 53 23.38 12.46 -5.22
CA SER A 53 23.03 13.89 -5.28
C SER A 53 21.52 14.14 -5.31
N MET A 54 20.71 13.12 -5.63
CA MET A 54 19.25 13.19 -5.60
C MET A 54 18.66 12.89 -4.21
N ARG A 55 19.43 12.34 -3.26
CA ARG A 55 18.93 12.03 -1.91
C ARG A 55 18.43 13.26 -1.15
N PRO A 56 19.11 14.43 -1.16
CA PRO A 56 18.58 15.65 -0.55
C PRO A 56 17.29 16.14 -1.22
N VAL A 57 17.20 16.03 -2.55
CA VAL A 57 16.00 16.41 -3.32
C VAL A 57 14.81 15.51 -2.94
N PHE A 58 15.03 14.20 -2.90
CA PHE A 58 14.02 13.23 -2.43
C PHE A 58 13.57 13.56 -1.00
N ARG A 59 14.50 13.80 -0.07
CA ARG A 59 14.17 14.14 1.32
C ARG A 59 13.28 15.38 1.41
N ARG A 60 13.63 16.44 0.69
CA ARG A 60 12.83 17.67 0.62
C ARG A 60 11.43 17.38 0.07
N TYR A 61 11.33 16.75 -1.11
CA TYR A 61 10.03 16.42 -1.70
C TYR A 61 9.19 15.51 -0.82
N LEU A 62 9.80 14.53 -0.15
CA LEU A 62 9.08 13.64 0.74
C LEU A 62 8.43 14.41 1.88
N LEU A 63 9.12 15.38 2.46
CA LEU A 63 8.61 16.18 3.58
C LEU A 63 7.61 17.25 3.13
N ASP A 64 7.77 17.83 1.94
CA ASP A 64 6.99 18.99 1.52
C ASP A 64 5.73 18.62 0.72
N THR A 65 5.66 17.42 0.16
CA THR A 65 4.52 16.97 -0.66
C THR A 65 3.50 16.17 0.15
N HIS A 66 2.30 16.02 -0.42
CA HIS A 66 1.27 15.16 0.15
C HIS A 66 1.58 13.69 -0.11
N VAL A 67 1.62 12.91 0.96
CA VAL A 67 1.77 11.45 0.95
C VAL A 67 0.51 10.81 1.51
N ALA A 68 0.34 9.53 1.23
CA ALA A 68 -0.72 8.73 1.84
C ALA A 68 -0.18 8.02 3.07
N LEU A 69 -0.66 8.39 4.26
CA LEU A 69 -0.40 7.65 5.49
C LEU A 69 -1.51 6.61 5.66
N ALA A 70 -1.15 5.32 5.66
CA ALA A 70 -2.11 4.26 5.96
C ALA A 70 -2.51 4.34 7.44
N THR A 71 -3.81 4.15 7.73
CA THR A 71 -4.36 4.27 9.09
C THR A 71 -5.11 3.00 9.49
N ALA A 72 -5.21 2.74 10.79
CA ALA A 72 -5.95 1.60 11.32
C ALA A 72 -7.49 1.75 11.17
N GLY A 73 -7.97 2.94 10.80
CA GLY A 73 -9.39 3.24 10.61
C GLY A 73 -9.61 4.54 9.82
N ALA A 74 -10.86 4.84 9.48
CA ALA A 74 -11.22 5.93 8.55
C ALA A 74 -11.27 7.34 9.17
N GLY A 75 -11.06 7.47 10.48
CA GLY A 75 -11.07 8.78 11.16
C GLY A 75 -9.84 9.63 10.82
N ALA A 76 -10.00 10.96 10.76
CA ALA A 76 -8.90 11.89 10.49
C ALA A 76 -7.71 11.73 11.47
N ASN A 77 -8.01 11.40 12.72
CA ASN A 77 -7.02 11.17 13.78
C ASN A 77 -6.76 9.68 14.06
N ALA A 78 -7.24 8.77 13.20
CA ALA A 78 -7.06 7.33 13.39
C ALA A 78 -5.57 6.98 13.44
N ALA A 79 -5.17 6.12 14.38
CA ALA A 79 -3.76 5.74 14.55
C ALA A 79 -3.14 5.24 13.23
N PRO A 80 -1.85 5.52 12.96
CA PRO A 80 -1.17 4.97 11.81
C PRO A 80 -1.24 3.44 11.78
N LEU A 81 -1.41 2.87 10.58
CA LEU A 81 -1.38 1.42 10.38
C LEU A 81 0.06 0.93 10.49
N GLU A 82 0.30 -0.01 11.39
CA GLU A 82 1.60 -0.68 11.52
C GLU A 82 1.56 -2.04 10.83
N VAL A 83 2.41 -2.18 9.82
CA VAL A 83 2.59 -3.42 9.05
C VAL A 83 3.88 -4.12 9.47
N GLU A 84 3.87 -5.44 9.41
CA GLU A 84 5.09 -6.24 9.56
C GLU A 84 5.83 -6.28 8.23
N VAL A 85 7.04 -5.72 8.19
CA VAL A 85 7.87 -5.66 6.96
C VAL A 85 8.76 -6.89 6.84
N ARG A 86 9.29 -7.34 7.97
CA ARG A 86 10.07 -8.57 8.17
C ARG A 86 9.89 -9.01 9.63
N GLU A 87 10.30 -10.23 9.96
CA GLU A 87 10.16 -10.80 11.29
C GLU A 87 10.68 -9.84 12.38
N GLY A 88 9.79 -9.47 13.31
CA GLY A 88 10.09 -8.55 14.41
C GLY A 88 10.22 -7.07 14.03
N PHE A 89 10.07 -6.71 12.75
CA PHE A 89 10.13 -5.32 12.29
C PHE A 89 8.75 -4.83 11.87
N ARG A 90 8.10 -4.09 12.77
CA ARG A 90 6.84 -3.40 12.52
C ARG A 90 7.08 -1.93 12.23
N ALA A 91 6.41 -1.40 11.21
CA ALA A 91 6.58 -0.03 10.76
C ALA A 91 5.25 0.62 10.35
N GLY A 92 5.15 1.92 10.56
CA GLY A 92 4.06 2.72 9.99
C GLY A 92 4.19 2.83 8.47
N ALA A 93 3.12 2.56 7.74
CA ALA A 93 3.15 2.54 6.28
C ALA A 93 2.80 3.91 5.67
N ILE A 94 3.76 4.48 4.94
CA ILE A 94 3.59 5.66 4.08
C ILE A 94 3.67 5.21 2.62
N PHE A 95 2.87 5.82 1.76
CA PHE A 95 2.93 5.63 0.32
C PHE A 95 3.07 6.98 -0.39
N THR A 96 3.84 7.01 -1.47
CA THR A 96 4.11 8.23 -2.25
C THR A 96 2.89 8.74 -3.02
N SER A 97 1.83 7.96 -3.12
CA SER A 97 0.54 8.38 -3.66
C SER A 97 -0.61 7.48 -3.19
N ALA A 98 -1.85 7.98 -3.31
CA ALA A 98 -3.06 7.19 -3.02
C ALA A 98 -3.15 5.95 -3.92
N ALA A 99 -2.77 6.06 -5.20
CA ALA A 99 -2.77 4.95 -6.14
C ALA A 99 -1.87 3.78 -5.68
N ARG A 100 -0.74 4.06 -5.00
CA ARG A 100 0.09 3.00 -4.41
C ARG A 100 -0.58 2.32 -3.22
N VAL A 101 -1.34 3.06 -2.42
CA VAL A 101 -2.15 2.46 -1.35
C VAL A 101 -3.21 1.53 -1.94
N ASP A 102 -3.94 2.01 -2.96
CA ASP A 102 -5.01 1.24 -3.61
C ASP A 102 -4.47 -0.07 -4.19
N PHE A 103 -3.28 0.00 -4.79
CA PHE A 103 -2.62 -1.16 -5.36
C PHE A 103 -2.17 -2.18 -4.31
N VAL A 104 -1.64 -1.74 -3.16
CA VAL A 104 -1.05 -2.64 -2.14
C VAL A 104 -2.06 -3.10 -1.09
N LEU A 105 -2.88 -2.20 -0.59
CA LEU A 105 -3.82 -2.43 0.52
C LEU A 105 -5.29 -2.50 0.06
N GLY A 106 -5.57 -2.13 -1.18
CA GLY A 106 -6.91 -2.11 -1.77
C GLY A 106 -7.55 -0.73 -1.76
N ALA A 107 -8.51 -0.52 -2.67
CA ALA A 107 -9.16 0.77 -2.91
C ALA A 107 -9.87 1.37 -1.67
N ASN A 108 -10.30 0.50 -0.74
CA ASN A 108 -11.03 0.89 0.47
C ASN A 108 -10.14 0.94 1.73
N ALA A 109 -8.81 0.78 1.58
CA ALA A 109 -7.90 0.82 2.72
C ALA A 109 -7.93 2.20 3.40
N PRO A 110 -8.15 2.25 4.74
CA PRO A 110 -8.15 3.53 5.44
C PRO A 110 -6.81 4.24 5.36
N ARG A 111 -6.86 5.53 5.04
CA ARG A 111 -5.69 6.38 4.85
C ARG A 111 -6.06 7.84 5.03
N VAL A 112 -5.05 8.66 5.28
CA VAL A 112 -5.17 10.12 5.21
C VAL A 112 -4.12 10.67 4.25
N MET A 113 -4.52 11.62 3.42
CA MET A 113 -3.61 12.38 2.58
C MET A 113 -3.14 13.60 3.37
N ILE A 114 -1.86 13.61 3.74
CA ILE A 114 -1.26 14.67 4.55
C ILE A 114 0.13 15.00 4.03
N ASN A 115 0.63 16.18 4.37
CA ASN A 115 2.02 16.54 4.11
C ASN A 115 2.97 15.51 4.77
N GLY A 116 4.07 15.17 4.10
CA GLY A 116 4.98 14.13 4.59
C GLY A 116 5.65 14.45 5.92
N ARG A 117 5.95 15.71 6.22
CA ARG A 117 6.40 16.11 7.57
C ARG A 117 5.36 15.75 8.62
N ALA A 118 4.09 16.07 8.38
CA ALA A 118 3.00 15.70 9.30
C ALA A 118 2.87 14.17 9.45
N ALA A 119 3.09 13.40 8.38
CA ALA A 119 3.12 11.93 8.46
C ALA A 119 4.28 11.43 9.35
N PHE A 120 5.47 11.99 9.20
CA PHE A 120 6.63 11.65 10.02
C PHE A 120 6.45 12.06 11.49
N GLU A 121 5.81 13.20 11.76
CA GLU A 121 5.48 13.62 13.13
C GLU A 121 4.53 12.64 13.81
N ARG A 122 3.52 12.13 13.09
CA ARG A 122 2.60 11.10 13.60
C ARG A 122 3.29 9.75 13.84
N LEU A 123 4.43 9.52 13.21
CA LEU A 123 5.24 8.30 13.32
C LEU A 123 6.51 8.50 14.15
N ARG A 124 6.64 9.62 14.86
CA ARG A 124 7.79 9.90 15.71
C ARG A 124 7.98 8.77 16.74
N GLY A 125 9.22 8.28 16.84
CA GLY A 125 9.57 7.17 17.73
C GLY A 125 9.20 5.77 17.21
N LYS A 126 8.74 5.65 15.96
CA LYS A 126 8.40 4.37 15.31
C LYS A 126 9.27 4.13 14.08
N ASN A 127 9.37 2.86 13.66
CA ASN A 127 9.86 2.56 12.32
C ASN A 127 8.87 3.05 11.27
N VAL A 128 9.37 3.44 10.10
CA VAL A 128 8.57 3.85 8.96
C VAL A 128 8.94 3.01 7.75
N VAL A 129 7.95 2.61 6.98
CA VAL A 129 8.15 2.01 5.66
C VAL A 129 7.46 2.85 4.61
N ILE A 130 8.22 3.23 3.59
CA ILE A 130 7.73 3.95 2.42
C ILE A 130 7.57 2.97 1.27
N ASN A 131 6.38 2.96 0.68
CA ASN A 131 6.01 2.09 -0.42
C ASN A 131 6.14 0.60 -0.06
N TYR A 132 5.52 0.22 1.06
CA TYR A 132 5.44 -1.16 1.53
C TYR A 132 5.00 -2.12 0.41
N ARG A 133 5.69 -3.26 0.28
CA ARG A 133 5.49 -4.29 -0.79
C ARG A 133 5.70 -3.81 -2.23
N LEU A 134 6.33 -2.66 -2.44
CA LEU A 134 6.76 -2.19 -3.76
C LEU A 134 8.29 -2.16 -3.83
N ALA A 135 8.85 -2.06 -5.03
CA ALA A 135 10.28 -1.88 -5.24
C ALA A 135 10.55 -0.61 -6.05
N PRO A 136 11.36 0.36 -5.56
CA PRO A 136 12.00 0.38 -4.24
C PRO A 136 11.02 0.54 -3.06
N MET A 137 11.40 -0.07 -1.95
CA MET A 137 10.84 0.15 -0.62
C MET A 137 11.93 0.77 0.26
N LEU A 138 11.58 1.78 1.06
CA LEU A 138 12.52 2.38 2.01
C LEU A 138 12.03 2.16 3.44
N THR A 139 12.86 1.54 4.27
CA THR A 139 12.62 1.39 5.71
C THR A 139 13.49 2.36 6.48
N LEU A 140 12.90 3.04 7.46
CA LEU A 140 13.56 3.99 8.34
C LEU A 140 13.35 3.54 9.79
N GLU A 141 14.41 3.63 10.58
CA GLU A 141 14.37 3.41 12.03
C GLU A 141 14.00 4.73 12.74
N PRO A 142 13.61 4.70 14.03
CA PRO A 142 13.13 5.89 14.74
C PRO A 142 14.12 7.06 14.72
N GLU A 143 15.42 6.79 14.77
CA GLU A 143 16.50 7.78 14.65
C GLU A 143 16.54 8.44 13.27
N ASP A 144 16.26 7.69 12.20
CA ASP A 144 16.22 8.26 10.86
C ASP A 144 14.99 9.14 10.71
N VAL A 145 13.84 8.72 11.25
CA VAL A 145 12.63 9.56 11.32
C VAL A 145 12.93 10.88 12.04
N ALA A 146 13.66 10.83 13.15
CA ALA A 146 14.08 12.05 13.86
C ALA A 146 14.97 12.95 12.99
N ARG A 147 15.98 12.39 12.30
CA ARG A 147 16.84 13.15 11.37
C ARG A 147 16.06 13.79 10.22
N TYR A 148 15.05 13.11 9.70
CA TYR A 148 14.17 13.69 8.67
C TYR A 148 13.39 14.89 9.21
N LEU A 149 12.92 14.84 10.46
CA LEU A 149 12.18 15.93 11.08
C LEU A 149 13.07 17.13 11.47
N GLU A 150 14.34 16.89 11.78
CA GLU A 150 15.35 17.93 12.08
C GLU A 150 15.74 18.75 10.84
N ALA A 151 15.61 18.18 9.63
CA ALA A 151 15.90 18.91 8.41
C ALA A 151 14.99 20.14 8.29
N PRO A 152 15.53 21.35 8.03
CA PRO A 152 14.73 22.56 7.91
C PRO A 152 13.74 22.38 6.76
N GLY A 153 12.45 22.45 7.09
CA GLY A 153 11.40 22.60 6.08
C GLY A 153 11.28 24.07 5.78
N GLU A 154 11.35 24.46 4.50
CA GLU A 154 10.84 25.77 4.12
C GLU A 154 9.34 25.73 4.38
N SER A 155 8.86 26.47 5.38
CA SER A 155 7.43 26.63 5.62
C SER A 155 6.81 27.14 4.34
N SER A 156 6.14 26.26 3.59
CA SER A 156 5.24 26.64 2.51
C SER A 156 4.01 27.28 3.15
N ALA A 157 4.17 28.52 3.62
CA ALA A 157 3.05 29.42 3.78
C ALA A 157 2.54 29.68 2.36
N GLY A 158 1.43 29.05 1.99
CA GLY A 158 0.72 29.37 0.75
C GLY A 158 0.44 30.88 0.69
N PRO A 159 0.27 31.45 -0.51
CA PRO A 159 0.00 32.87 -0.64
C PRO A 159 -1.29 33.19 0.14
N SER A 160 -1.15 33.99 1.20
CA SER A 160 -2.27 34.68 1.81
C SER A 160 -2.85 35.63 0.77
N GLN A 161 -4.05 35.30 0.29
CA GLN A 161 -4.94 36.14 -0.52
C GLN A 161 -6.29 36.18 0.18
#